data_AF-A0A962GF27-F1
#
_entry.id   AF-A0A962GF27-F1
#
_cell.length_a   1.000
_cell.length_b   1.000
_cell.length_c   1.000
_cell.angle_alpha   90.00
_cell.angle_beta   90.00
_cell.angle_gamma   90.00
#
_symmetry.space_group_name_H-M   'P 1'
#
loop_
_entity.id
_entity.type
_entity.pdbx_description
1 polymer ?
#
loop_
_entity_poly.entity_id
_entity_poly.type
_entity_poly.pdbx_seq_one_letter_code
_entity_poly.pdbx_strand_id
1 'polypeptide(L)'
;MKKTLGLFVATIVLAGFSTANALAADCVVHYKRTACAGQEEISYKKCGGEQECEKTKPAESKEECMEAALKSCDNKRFDITKWKVITATYGDEQLIGGHDEDGAPNPEGTNFCAGDRPDLNQCE
;
A
#
# COMPACT_ATOMS: atom_id res chain seq x y z
N MET A 1 72.09 -6.22 36.52
CA MET A 1 70.97 -7.15 36.25
C MET A 1 69.67 -6.54 36.77
N LYS A 2 68.69 -6.28 35.91
CA LYS A 2 67.23 -6.32 36.19
C LYS A 2 66.49 -5.98 34.89
N LYS A 3 65.91 -7.02 34.29
CA LYS A 3 65.06 -6.97 33.10
C LYS A 3 63.65 -6.65 33.58
N THR A 4 63.03 -5.59 33.07
CA THR A 4 61.59 -5.38 33.20
C THR A 4 60.95 -5.62 31.85
N LEU A 5 60.24 -6.74 31.80
CA LEU A 5 59.46 -7.30 30.73
C LEU A 5 58.26 -6.39 30.46
N GLY A 6 58.24 -5.72 29.30
CA GLY A 6 57.11 -4.92 28.83
C GLY A 6 55.99 -5.81 28.33
N LEU A 7 54.85 -5.73 29.00
CA LEU A 7 53.62 -6.45 28.71
C LEU A 7 52.98 -5.89 27.42
N PHE A 8 52.94 -6.68 26.35
CA PHE A 8 52.19 -6.38 25.13
C PHE A 8 50.68 -6.52 25.43
N VAL A 9 49.96 -5.39 25.47
CA VAL A 9 48.50 -5.38 25.54
C VAL A 9 47.98 -5.53 24.11
N ALA A 10 47.49 -6.72 23.77
CA ALA A 10 46.78 -6.97 22.51
C ALA A 10 45.34 -6.46 22.63
N THR A 11 45.04 -5.34 21.98
CA THR A 11 43.69 -4.77 21.91
C THR A 11 42.86 -5.57 20.90
N ILE A 12 41.93 -6.38 21.40
CA ILE A 12 40.94 -7.10 20.57
C ILE A 12 39.91 -6.08 20.08
N VAL A 13 39.94 -5.76 18.78
CA VAL A 13 38.91 -4.97 18.11
C VAL A 13 37.69 -5.86 17.87
N LEU A 14 36.66 -5.71 18.71
CA LEU A 14 35.35 -6.32 18.50
C LEU A 14 34.64 -5.55 17.37
N ALA A 15 34.66 -6.09 16.15
CA ALA A 15 33.86 -5.59 15.04
C ALA A 15 32.38 -5.90 15.31
N GLY A 16 31.64 -4.92 15.83
CA GLY A 16 30.19 -5.01 15.98
C GLY A 16 29.52 -5.02 14.61
N PHE A 17 29.02 -6.18 14.20
CA PHE A 17 28.07 -6.30 13.10
C PHE A 17 26.74 -5.68 13.54
N SER A 18 26.51 -4.42 13.20
CA SER A 18 25.19 -3.80 13.31
C SER A 18 24.30 -4.37 12.21
N THR A 19 23.49 -5.38 12.54
CA THR A 19 22.36 -5.77 11.69
C THR A 19 21.35 -4.63 11.72
N ALA A 20 21.37 -3.78 10.70
CA ALA A 20 20.28 -2.86 10.43
C ALA A 20 19.03 -3.71 10.19
N ASN A 21 18.13 -3.75 11.16
CA ASN A 21 16.78 -4.25 10.93
C ASN A 21 16.13 -3.28 9.94
N ALA A 22 16.11 -3.65 8.67
CA ALA A 22 15.21 -3.03 7.72
C ALA A 22 13.79 -3.34 8.21
N LEU A 23 13.14 -2.38 8.87
CA LEU A 23 11.71 -2.44 9.08
C LEU A 23 11.08 -2.39 7.68
N ALA A 24 10.53 -3.51 7.22
CA ALA A 24 9.75 -3.53 6.00
C ALA A 24 8.62 -2.51 6.17
N ALA A 25 8.56 -1.52 5.28
CA ALA A 25 7.54 -0.51 5.31
C ALA A 25 6.19 -1.14 4.95
N ASP A 26 5.13 -0.80 5.69
CA ASP A 26 3.81 -1.37 5.45
C ASP A 26 3.19 -0.78 4.16
N CYS A 27 2.66 -1.64 3.29
CA CYS A 27 1.82 -1.20 2.18
C CYS A 27 0.36 -1.16 2.64
N VAL A 28 -0.20 0.04 2.79
CA VAL A 28 -1.61 0.25 3.15
C VAL A 28 -2.38 0.68 1.91
N VAL A 29 -3.36 -0.12 1.50
CA VAL A 29 -4.27 0.22 0.39
C VAL A 29 -5.58 0.73 0.98
N HIS A 30 -5.94 1.97 0.64
CA HIS A 30 -7.20 2.59 1.04
C HIS A 30 -8.25 2.35 -0.03
N TYR A 31 -9.43 1.93 0.39
CA TYR A 31 -10.55 1.63 -0.47
C TYR A 31 -11.67 2.60 -0.14
N LYS A 32 -12.19 3.28 -1.17
CA LYS A 32 -13.49 3.94 -1.12
C LYS A 32 -14.37 3.34 -2.18
N ARG A 33 -15.57 2.90 -1.80
CA ARG A 33 -16.51 2.24 -2.70
C ARG A 33 -17.71 3.14 -2.92
N THR A 34 -18.27 3.11 -4.12
CA THR A 34 -19.61 3.63 -4.39
C THR A 34 -20.46 2.44 -4.83
N ALA A 35 -21.54 2.16 -4.10
CA ALA A 35 -22.45 1.09 -4.45
C ALA A 35 -23.37 1.50 -5.63
N CYS A 36 -23.89 0.50 -6.33
CA CYS A 36 -25.12 0.70 -7.10
C CYS A 36 -26.29 0.95 -6.13
N ALA A 37 -27.34 1.64 -6.58
CA ALA A 37 -28.47 1.99 -5.73
C ALA A 37 -29.14 0.73 -5.17
N GLY A 38 -29.33 0.68 -3.84
CA GLY A 38 -29.92 -0.48 -3.16
C GLY A 38 -28.94 -1.63 -2.89
N GLN A 39 -27.67 -1.49 -3.27
CA GLN A 39 -26.62 -2.49 -3.08
C GLN A 39 -25.59 -2.08 -2.01
N GLU A 40 -25.88 -1.04 -1.23
CA GLU A 40 -24.97 -0.46 -0.23
C GLU A 40 -24.49 -1.52 0.76
N GLU A 41 -25.42 -2.27 1.37
CA GLU A 41 -25.10 -3.31 2.35
C GLU A 41 -24.15 -4.38 1.76
N ILE A 42 -24.45 -4.86 0.55
CA ILE A 42 -23.67 -5.94 -0.09
C ILE A 42 -22.32 -5.42 -0.61
N SER A 43 -22.28 -4.18 -1.10
CA SER A 43 -21.06 -3.54 -1.58
C SER A 43 -20.09 -3.28 -0.43
N TYR A 44 -20.58 -2.64 0.64
CA TYR A 44 -19.80 -2.18 1.79
C TYR A 44 -19.43 -3.30 2.76
N LYS A 45 -20.07 -4.48 2.69
CA LYS A 45 -19.63 -5.68 3.43
C LYS A 45 -18.15 -6.03 3.23
N LYS A 46 -17.53 -5.65 2.10
CA LYS A 46 -16.09 -5.83 1.84
C LYS A 46 -15.18 -4.92 2.69
N CYS A 47 -15.77 -3.92 3.32
CA CYS A 47 -15.16 -2.94 4.23
C CYS A 47 -15.88 -2.97 5.60
N GLY A 48 -16.39 -4.14 6.01
CA GLY A 48 -17.01 -4.27 7.34
C GLY A 48 -18.36 -3.56 7.49
N GLY A 49 -18.99 -3.14 6.38
CA GLY A 49 -20.23 -2.35 6.39
C GLY A 49 -20.00 -0.88 6.09
N GLU A 50 -18.75 -0.41 6.12
CA GLU A 50 -18.40 0.98 5.83
C GLU A 50 -18.14 1.21 4.34
N GLN A 51 -18.35 2.45 3.90
CA GLN A 51 -18.05 2.87 2.53
C GLN A 51 -16.54 2.83 2.24
N GLU A 52 -15.74 3.12 3.27
CA GLU A 52 -14.29 3.24 3.21
C GLU A 52 -13.63 2.25 4.16
N CYS A 53 -12.48 1.70 3.76
CA CYS A 53 -11.65 0.89 4.63
C CYS A 53 -10.20 0.81 4.15
N GLU A 54 -9.30 0.43 5.05
CA GLU A 54 -7.90 0.19 4.75
C GLU A 54 -7.57 -1.29 4.80
N LYS A 55 -6.61 -1.72 3.98
CA LYS A 55 -6.10 -3.09 4.00
C LYS A 55 -4.59 -3.06 3.81
N THR A 56 -3.88 -3.58 4.79
CA THR A 56 -2.46 -3.87 4.65
C THR A 56 -2.24 -5.00 3.65
N LYS A 57 -1.29 -4.82 2.74
CA LYS A 57 -0.88 -5.80 1.73
C LYS A 57 0.60 -6.14 1.93
N PRO A 58 1.02 -7.39 1.67
CA PRO A 58 2.44 -7.70 1.60
C PRO A 58 3.04 -7.00 0.37
N ALA A 59 4.11 -6.23 0.60
CA ALA A 59 4.94 -5.63 -0.44
C ALA A 59 6.33 -5.37 0.13
N GLU A 60 7.37 -5.74 -0.62
CA GLU A 60 8.77 -5.50 -0.26
C GLU A 60 9.32 -4.20 -0.88
N SER A 61 8.52 -3.54 -1.71
CA SER A 61 8.87 -2.30 -2.40
C SER A 61 7.65 -1.40 -2.65
N LYS A 62 7.90 -0.15 -3.03
CA LYS A 62 6.86 0.79 -3.46
C LYS A 62 6.15 0.27 -4.71
N GLU A 63 6.92 -0.26 -5.66
CA GLU A 63 6.43 -0.80 -6.92
C GLU A 63 5.46 -1.96 -6.70
N GLU A 64 5.79 -2.90 -5.80
CA GLU A 64 4.88 -3.98 -5.42
C GLU A 64 3.61 -3.45 -4.74
N CYS A 65 3.72 -2.39 -3.93
CA CYS A 65 2.56 -1.75 -3.32
C CYS A 65 1.64 -1.09 -4.38
N MET A 66 2.24 -0.42 -5.37
CA MET A 66 1.51 0.16 -6.51
C MET A 66 0.80 -0.93 -7.32
N GLU A 67 1.45 -2.06 -7.60
CA GLU A 67 0.83 -3.20 -8.27
C GLU A 67 -0.34 -3.79 -7.46
N ALA A 68 -0.19 -3.91 -6.14
CA ALA A 68 -1.25 -4.35 -5.25
C ALA A 68 -2.45 -3.38 -5.22
N ALA A 69 -2.19 -2.07 -5.30
CA ALA A 69 -3.20 -1.03 -5.41
C ALA A 69 -3.93 -1.10 -6.77
N LEU A 70 -3.19 -1.21 -7.88
CA LEU A 70 -3.74 -1.37 -9.23
C LEU A 70 -4.64 -2.61 -9.32
N LYS A 71 -4.16 -3.76 -8.83
CA LYS A 71 -4.96 -4.99 -8.78
C LYS A 71 -6.21 -4.83 -7.90
N SER A 72 -6.13 -3.98 -6.88
CA SER A 72 -7.27 -3.65 -6.03
C SER A 72 -8.33 -2.81 -6.73
N CYS A 73 -8.10 -2.32 -7.96
CA CYS A 73 -9.12 -1.68 -8.79
C CYS A 73 -10.09 -2.67 -9.44
N ASP A 74 -9.74 -3.95 -9.56
CA ASP A 74 -10.60 -4.97 -10.17
C ASP A 74 -11.98 -5.09 -9.51
N ASN A 75 -13.01 -5.04 -10.34
CA ASN A 75 -14.37 -5.34 -9.97
C ASN A 75 -14.82 -6.63 -10.67
N LYS A 76 -15.66 -7.41 -9.99
CA LYS A 76 -16.31 -8.61 -10.56
C LYS A 76 -17.79 -8.68 -10.16
N ARG A 77 -18.30 -7.62 -9.53
CA ARG A 77 -19.66 -7.49 -9.03
C ARG A 77 -20.23 -6.19 -9.63
N PHE A 78 -20.40 -6.21 -10.95
CA PHE A 78 -20.61 -5.00 -11.75
C PHE A 78 -21.95 -4.31 -11.44
N ASP A 79 -22.94 -5.11 -11.05
CA ASP A 79 -24.28 -4.76 -10.60
C ASP A 79 -24.35 -4.30 -9.12
N ILE A 80 -23.28 -4.51 -8.35
CA ILE A 80 -23.23 -4.20 -6.91
C ILE A 80 -22.34 -2.98 -6.64
N THR A 81 -21.16 -2.93 -7.26
CA THR A 81 -20.17 -1.87 -7.03
C THR A 81 -20.07 -0.99 -8.27
N LYS A 82 -20.54 0.24 -8.13
CA LYS A 82 -20.55 1.25 -9.17
C LYS A 82 -19.15 1.81 -9.43
N TRP A 83 -18.47 2.29 -8.39
CA TRP A 83 -17.15 2.90 -8.49
C TRP A 83 -16.23 2.47 -7.35
N LYS A 84 -14.92 2.58 -7.58
CA LYS A 84 -13.90 2.43 -6.57
C LYS A 84 -12.83 3.50 -6.76
N VAL A 85 -12.50 4.17 -5.67
CA VAL A 85 -11.28 4.97 -5.56
C VAL A 85 -10.32 4.14 -4.73
N ILE A 86 -9.12 3.92 -5.27
CA ILE A 86 -8.08 3.15 -4.59
C ILE A 86 -6.85 4.04 -4.50
N THR A 87 -6.39 4.31 -3.29
CA THR A 87 -5.10 4.97 -3.04
C THR A 87 -4.22 4.02 -2.24
N ALA A 88 -2.93 4.31 -2.15
CA ALA A 88 -2.02 3.49 -1.36
C ALA A 88 -0.90 4.31 -0.74
N THR A 89 -0.45 3.86 0.43
CA THR A 89 0.69 4.40 1.17
C THR A 89 1.71 3.28 1.35
N TYR A 90 3.00 3.56 1.16
CA TYR A 90 4.10 2.63 1.47
C TYR A 90 4.97 3.23 2.57
N GLY A 91 4.92 2.64 3.76
CA GLY A 91 5.37 3.31 4.98
C GLY A 91 4.50 4.54 5.24
N ASP A 92 5.12 5.71 5.30
CA ASP A 92 4.43 7.00 5.46
C ASP A 92 4.26 7.77 4.14
N GLU A 93 4.67 7.18 3.00
CA GLU A 93 4.64 7.86 1.70
C GLU A 93 3.39 7.54 0.89
N GLN A 94 2.59 8.58 0.61
CA GLN A 94 1.45 8.51 -0.30
C GLN A 94 1.94 8.27 -1.73
N LEU A 95 1.45 7.19 -2.35
CA LEU A 95 1.79 6.83 -3.71
C LEU A 95 0.89 7.55 -4.73
N ILE A 96 1.46 7.82 -5.91
CA ILE A 96 0.77 8.40 -7.06
C ILE A 96 0.13 7.26 -7.88
N GLY A 97 -1.17 7.38 -8.12
CA GLY A 97 -1.97 6.42 -8.88
C GLY A 97 -2.27 6.86 -10.32
N GLY A 98 -1.98 8.12 -10.66
CA GLY A 98 -2.13 8.66 -12.01
C GLY A 98 -3.54 9.13 -12.38
N HIS A 99 -4.48 9.10 -11.43
CA HIS A 99 -5.85 9.59 -11.62
C HIS A 99 -6.33 10.43 -10.44
N ASP A 100 -7.24 11.36 -10.71
CA ASP A 100 -7.97 12.09 -9.68
C ASP A 100 -9.07 11.25 -9.01
N GLU A 101 -9.84 11.86 -8.12
CA GLU A 101 -10.90 11.17 -7.37
C GLU A 101 -12.05 10.66 -8.25
N ASP A 102 -12.26 11.28 -9.42
CA ASP A 102 -13.25 10.86 -10.42
C ASP A 102 -12.68 9.79 -11.37
N GLY A 103 -11.38 9.52 -11.29
CA GLY A 103 -10.68 8.55 -12.13
C GLY A 103 -10.24 9.13 -13.47
N ALA A 104 -10.23 10.45 -13.64
CA ALA A 104 -9.67 11.09 -14.83
C ALA A 104 -8.13 11.17 -14.72
N PRO A 105 -7.38 11.10 -15.85
CA PRO A 105 -5.92 11.15 -15.82
C PRO A 105 -5.38 12.41 -15.13
N ASN A 106 -4.53 12.22 -14.12
CA ASN A 106 -3.86 13.28 -13.41
C ASN A 106 -2.47 12.79 -12.92
N PRO A 107 -1.36 13.37 -13.38
CA PRO A 107 -0.01 12.90 -13.04
C PRO A 107 0.33 13.05 -11.55
N GLU A 108 -0.39 13.89 -10.80
CA GLU A 108 -0.25 14.06 -9.35
C GLU A 108 -1.37 13.34 -8.57
N GLY A 109 -2.30 12.71 -9.28
CA GLY A 109 -3.44 12.03 -8.71
C GLY A 109 -3.07 10.75 -7.97
N THR A 110 -3.71 10.51 -6.83
CA THR A 110 -3.41 9.36 -5.95
C THR A 110 -4.31 8.16 -6.20
N ASN A 111 -5.36 8.31 -7.00
CA ASN A 111 -6.26 7.21 -7.35
C ASN A 111 -5.62 6.34 -8.43
N PHE A 112 -5.53 5.04 -8.15
CA PHE A 112 -5.01 4.03 -9.08
C PHE A 112 -6.06 3.57 -10.12
N CYS A 113 -7.34 3.87 -9.90
CA CYS A 113 -8.40 3.37 -10.76
C CYS A 113 -8.85 4.43 -11.77
N ALA A 114 -8.69 4.13 -13.06
CA ALA A 114 -9.29 4.91 -14.13
C ALA A 114 -10.83 4.85 -14.07
N GLY A 115 -11.48 5.98 -14.33
CA GLY A 115 -12.94 6.13 -14.31
C GLY A 115 -13.64 5.54 -15.55
N ASP A 116 -12.89 5.28 -16.62
CA ASP A 116 -13.40 4.70 -17.87
C ASP A 116 -13.27 3.17 -17.95
N ARG A 117 -12.89 2.54 -16.82
CA ARG A 117 -12.78 1.08 -16.71
C ARG A 117 -14.08 0.38 -17.12
N PRO A 118 -14.02 -0.66 -17.98
CA PRO A 118 -15.21 -1.33 -18.48
C PRO A 118 -15.94 -2.13 -17.40
N ASP A 119 -15.30 -2.45 -16.28
CA ASP A 119 -15.87 -3.19 -15.15
C ASP A 119 -16.50 -2.31 -14.06
N LEU A 120 -16.66 -1.01 -14.32
CA LEU A 120 -17.32 -0.06 -13.43
C LEU A 120 -18.66 0.43 -14.00
N ASN A 121 -19.52 0.90 -13.11
CA ASN A 121 -20.80 1.55 -13.43
C ASN A 121 -21.76 0.74 -14.33
N GLN A 122 -21.84 -0.57 -14.13
CA GLN A 122 -22.83 -1.43 -14.80
C GLN A 122 -24.03 -1.72 -13.87
N CYS A 123 -24.54 -0.68 -13.20
CA CYS A 123 -25.72 -0.82 -12.36
C CYS A 123 -26.95 -1.04 -13.24
N GLU A 124 -27.71 -2.10 -12.97
CA GLU A 124 -29.00 -2.43 -13.63
C GLU A 124 -30.20 -2.11 -12.73
#